data_AF-A0A2H0VY79-F1
#
_entry.id   AF-A0A2H0VY79-F1
#
_cell.length_a   1.000
_cell.length_b   1.000
_cell.length_c   1.000
_cell.angle_alpha   90.00
_cell.angle_beta   90.00
_cell.angle_gamma   90.00
#
_symmetry.space_group_name_H-M   'P 1'
#
loop_
_entity.id
_entity.type
_entity.pdbx_description
1 polymer ?
#
loop_
_entity_poly.entity_id
_entity_poly.type
_entity_poly.pdbx_seq_one_letter_code
_entity_poly.pdbx_strand_id
1 'polypeptide(L)'
;MKPPRRLLVLCVLIISIALTGCTNESIVEVDIDEGITVDTQEQEVAQEEEAISIFDAKGYQIEADSVLVDSTNIGFNYEAAMVDDEDFSTAWCSSEGGIGGKISYVFDSLVEASYFGVVGGFARDESIFAQNNRLKTIKIYLDDIEFGEYELLDEYGMQFVDLVGAQPFKKITMEIVAVYPGNKYDDTCIAEWDFWSDYVVNHDSVAAVNYYKNYKQADALKPYDIVGSITVSDTPPAACKEPEPVSDMVLEENGETLYPSYSTLYFTSYINEYGQADQNLDVELYYKGYDDEWHMVDSAFEWPVVESCSGQLYQHIKVNVGWNKAYMIKIYNSGKLVGSKEIMTY
;
A
#
# COMPACT_ATOMS: atom_id res chain seq x y z
N MET A 1 -67.28 -69.45 36.51
CA MET A 1 -66.85 -68.57 37.61
C MET A 1 -66.03 -67.42 37.02
N LYS A 2 -66.50 -66.18 37.15
CA LYS A 2 -65.70 -64.93 37.09
C LYS A 2 -65.17 -64.68 38.53
N PRO A 3 -64.22 -63.76 38.84
CA PRO A 3 -63.42 -62.84 38.00
C PRO A 3 -61.92 -62.78 38.50
N PRO A 4 -61.18 -61.64 38.59
CA PRO A 4 -60.46 -60.90 37.53
C PRO A 4 -59.04 -60.40 37.93
N ARG A 5 -58.47 -59.48 37.12
CA ARG A 5 -57.57 -58.34 37.48
C ARG A 5 -56.10 -58.70 37.78
N ARG A 6 -55.07 -57.87 37.55
CA ARG A 6 -54.92 -56.41 37.41
C ARG A 6 -53.50 -56.14 36.91
N LEU A 7 -53.31 -55.29 35.90
CA LEU A 7 -52.10 -54.46 35.83
C LEU A 7 -52.44 -53.18 36.60
N LEU A 8 -51.72 -52.95 37.69
CA LEU A 8 -51.89 -51.80 38.57
C LEU A 8 -50.95 -50.70 38.07
N VAL A 9 -51.49 -49.67 37.45
CA VAL A 9 -50.85 -48.35 37.41
C VAL A 9 -51.49 -47.56 38.53
N LEU A 10 -50.70 -47.22 39.56
CA LEU A 10 -51.13 -46.33 40.63
C LEU A 10 -50.22 -45.09 40.61
N CYS A 11 -50.87 -43.96 40.37
CA CYS A 11 -50.35 -42.61 40.47
C CYS A 11 -49.84 -42.28 41.87
N VAL A 12 -48.83 -41.40 41.97
CA VAL A 12 -48.87 -40.30 42.93
C VAL A 12 -48.53 -39.00 42.18
N LEU A 13 -49.53 -38.13 42.15
CA LEU A 13 -49.49 -36.70 41.86
C LEU A 13 -48.44 -35.99 42.74
N ILE A 14 -47.69 -35.05 42.16
CA ILE A 14 -47.63 -33.71 42.74
C ILE A 14 -48.07 -32.71 41.69
N ILE A 15 -49.15 -32.03 42.05
CA ILE A 15 -49.79 -30.88 41.43
C ILE A 15 -48.87 -29.67 41.53
N SER A 16 -48.71 -28.93 40.44
CA SER A 16 -48.81 -27.47 40.44
C SER A 16 -49.45 -27.01 39.13
N ILE A 17 -50.60 -26.37 39.28
CA ILE A 17 -51.49 -25.82 38.27
C ILE A 17 -51.02 -24.41 37.91
N ALA A 18 -50.97 -24.10 36.62
CA ALA A 18 -51.62 -22.94 35.96
C ALA A 18 -50.97 -22.71 34.58
N LEU A 19 -51.66 -22.46 33.46
CA LEU A 19 -53.08 -22.42 33.11
C LEU A 19 -53.08 -22.39 31.55
N THR A 20 -53.95 -23.21 30.94
CA THR A 20 -54.54 -23.04 29.60
C THR A 20 -53.62 -22.88 28.38
N GLY A 21 -53.35 -24.01 27.72
CA GLY A 21 -53.58 -24.08 26.28
C GLY A 21 -55.05 -24.41 26.03
N CYS A 22 -55.64 -23.78 25.01
CA CYS A 22 -56.54 -24.41 24.04
C CYS A 22 -57.06 -23.37 23.04
N THR A 23 -56.79 -23.66 21.77
CA THR A 23 -57.74 -23.60 20.65
C THR A 23 -58.66 -22.39 20.55
N ASN A 24 -58.46 -21.60 19.50
CA ASN A 24 -59.59 -21.13 18.71
C ASN A 24 -59.24 -21.26 17.23
N GLU A 25 -59.77 -22.32 16.61
CA GLU A 25 -60.31 -22.17 15.26
C GLU A 25 -61.37 -21.09 15.34
N SER A 26 -61.04 -19.88 14.90
CA SER A 26 -62.05 -18.90 14.55
C SER A 26 -62.35 -19.09 13.07
N ILE A 27 -63.49 -19.73 12.78
CA ILE A 27 -64.22 -19.52 11.54
C ILE A 27 -64.49 -18.01 11.47
N VAL A 28 -63.87 -17.34 10.52
CA VAL A 28 -64.25 -15.98 10.15
C VAL A 28 -65.26 -16.13 9.03
N GLU A 29 -66.54 -15.91 9.34
CA GLU A 29 -67.50 -15.51 8.31
C GLU A 29 -67.05 -14.15 7.79
N VAL A 30 -66.63 -14.10 6.53
CA VAL A 30 -66.31 -12.85 5.83
C VAL A 30 -67.58 -12.40 5.11
N ASP A 31 -68.17 -11.32 5.62
CA ASP A 31 -69.12 -10.51 4.85
C ASP A 31 -68.41 -9.98 3.60
N ILE A 32 -69.02 -10.19 2.45
CA ILE A 32 -68.51 -9.76 1.15
C ILE A 32 -68.87 -8.28 1.00
N ASP A 33 -68.00 -7.37 1.42
CA ASP A 33 -67.89 -6.06 0.76
C ASP A 33 -66.53 -5.40 1.02
N GLU A 34 -66.00 -4.83 -0.06
CA GLU A 34 -64.78 -4.03 -0.19
C GLU A 34 -63.40 -4.72 -0.06
N GLY A 35 -62.63 -4.55 -1.14
CA GLY A 35 -61.42 -5.30 -1.46
C GLY A 35 -60.27 -5.19 -0.47
N ILE A 36 -59.84 -6.35 0.03
CA ILE A 36 -58.57 -6.53 0.72
C ILE A 36 -57.52 -6.97 -0.31
N THR A 37 -56.59 -6.08 -0.64
CA THR A 37 -55.32 -6.43 -1.29
C THR A 37 -54.46 -7.19 -0.29
N VAL A 38 -54.24 -8.49 -0.54
CA VAL A 38 -53.27 -9.30 0.20
C VAL A 38 -51.88 -8.91 -0.31
N ASP A 39 -51.20 -8.07 0.46
CA ASP A 39 -49.80 -7.75 0.22
C ASP A 39 -48.97 -8.96 0.61
N THR A 40 -48.54 -9.73 -0.40
CA THR A 40 -47.63 -10.85 -0.23
C THR A 40 -46.24 -10.24 -0.21
N GLN A 41 -45.71 -10.00 0.99
CA GLN A 41 -44.29 -9.67 1.11
C GLN A 41 -43.48 -10.90 0.67
N GLU A 42 -42.98 -10.84 -0.57
CA GLU A 42 -41.88 -11.68 -1.02
C GLU A 42 -40.71 -11.44 -0.07
N GLN A 43 -40.44 -12.44 0.75
CA GLN A 43 -39.22 -12.49 1.53
C GLN A 43 -38.09 -12.76 0.53
N GLU A 44 -37.35 -11.71 0.15
CA GLU A 44 -36.10 -11.86 -0.61
C GLU A 44 -35.19 -12.80 0.17
N VAL A 45 -35.07 -14.04 -0.32
CA VAL A 45 -34.04 -14.96 0.13
C VAL A 45 -32.74 -14.38 -0.41
N ALA A 46 -31.96 -13.74 0.47
CA ALA A 46 -30.61 -13.30 0.15
C ALA A 46 -29.86 -14.52 -0.40
N GLN A 47 -29.51 -14.48 -1.68
CA GLN A 47 -28.71 -15.51 -2.31
C GLN A 47 -27.31 -15.38 -1.67
N GLU A 48 -26.90 -16.39 -0.89
CA GLU A 48 -25.53 -16.44 -0.38
C GLU A 48 -24.59 -16.33 -1.58
N GLU A 49 -23.74 -15.31 -1.56
CA GLU A 49 -22.71 -15.11 -2.57
C GLU A 49 -21.76 -16.32 -2.48
N GLU A 50 -21.72 -17.15 -3.53
CA GLU A 50 -20.79 -18.28 -3.56
C GLU A 50 -19.37 -17.75 -3.63
N ALA A 51 -18.51 -18.25 -2.73
CA ALA A 51 -17.12 -17.86 -2.72
C ALA A 51 -16.38 -18.46 -3.91
N ILE A 52 -15.49 -17.67 -4.51
CA ILE A 52 -14.58 -18.13 -5.56
C ILE A 52 -13.20 -18.42 -4.97
N SER A 53 -12.39 -19.20 -5.68
CA SER A 53 -10.98 -19.31 -5.33
C SER A 53 -10.30 -17.95 -5.47
N ILE A 54 -9.39 -17.61 -4.56
CA ILE A 54 -8.61 -16.37 -4.67
C ILE A 54 -7.86 -16.25 -6.01
N PHE A 55 -7.42 -17.36 -6.61
CA PHE A 55 -6.78 -17.37 -7.94
C PHE A 55 -7.72 -16.92 -9.08
N ASP A 56 -9.03 -17.00 -8.87
CA ASP A 56 -10.04 -16.59 -9.84
C ASP A 56 -10.51 -15.15 -9.62
N ALA A 57 -10.09 -14.48 -8.53
CA ALA A 57 -10.41 -13.09 -8.27
C ALA A 57 -9.91 -12.19 -9.41
N LYS A 58 -10.77 -11.26 -9.87
CA LYS A 58 -10.46 -10.35 -11.00
C LYS A 58 -10.43 -8.88 -10.62
N GLY A 59 -10.94 -8.53 -9.44
CA GLY A 59 -10.99 -7.16 -8.96
C GLY A 59 -10.74 -7.13 -7.46
N TYR A 60 -9.74 -6.34 -7.09
CA TYR A 60 -9.41 -6.01 -5.72
C TYR A 60 -8.72 -4.64 -5.68
N GLN A 61 -8.68 -4.07 -4.48
CA GLN A 61 -7.92 -2.89 -4.15
C GLN A 61 -7.04 -3.17 -2.95
N ILE A 62 -5.89 -2.49 -2.89
CA ILE A 62 -5.01 -2.53 -1.73
C ILE A 62 -5.09 -1.18 -1.03
N GLU A 63 -5.48 -1.21 0.24
CA GLU A 63 -5.65 -0.02 1.07
C GLU A 63 -4.69 -0.09 2.26
N ALA A 64 -4.08 1.03 2.62
CA ALA A 64 -3.30 1.15 3.84
C ALA A 64 -3.82 2.30 4.70
N ASP A 65 -3.71 2.17 6.02
CA ASP A 65 -4.10 3.23 6.96
C ASP A 65 -3.15 4.44 6.92
N SER A 66 -1.93 4.21 6.44
CA SER A 66 -0.83 5.15 6.38
C SER A 66 0.11 4.80 5.24
N VAL A 67 0.79 5.82 4.72
CA VAL A 67 1.85 5.69 3.74
C VAL A 67 2.97 6.63 4.16
N LEU A 68 4.20 6.12 4.22
CA LEU A 68 5.38 6.93 4.48
C LEU A 68 5.54 7.97 3.37
N VAL A 69 5.61 9.24 3.75
CA VAL A 69 5.97 10.32 2.81
C VAL A 69 7.48 10.34 2.68
N ASP A 70 7.98 10.21 1.45
CA ASP A 70 9.41 10.28 1.19
C ASP A 70 9.99 11.65 1.59
N SER A 71 10.70 11.67 2.73
CA SER A 71 11.37 12.86 3.24
C SER A 71 12.73 13.12 2.58
N THR A 72 13.24 12.14 1.82
CA THR A 72 14.55 12.26 1.17
C THR A 72 14.47 13.03 -0.16
N ASN A 73 13.26 13.27 -0.68
CA ASN A 73 13.00 13.89 -1.99
C ASN A 73 13.60 13.11 -3.17
N ILE A 74 13.73 11.79 -3.02
CA ILE A 74 14.32 10.91 -4.02
C ILE A 74 13.27 10.17 -4.84
N GLY A 75 11.99 10.31 -4.48
CA GLY A 75 10.88 9.81 -5.26
C GLY A 75 10.65 8.32 -5.10
N PHE A 76 11.01 7.73 -3.95
CA PHE A 76 10.50 6.40 -3.63
C PHE A 76 8.98 6.47 -3.47
N ASN A 77 8.29 5.56 -4.14
CA ASN A 77 6.88 5.31 -3.90
C ASN A 77 6.76 4.25 -2.79
N TYR A 78 6.03 4.58 -1.72
CA TYR A 78 5.75 3.68 -0.60
C TYR A 78 4.26 3.32 -0.50
N GLU A 79 3.49 3.53 -1.56
CA GLU A 79 2.05 3.25 -1.62
C GLU A 79 1.74 1.77 -1.38
N ALA A 80 0.50 1.50 -0.96
CA ALA A 80 0.03 0.16 -0.65
C ALA A 80 0.16 -0.82 -1.83
N ALA A 81 0.05 -0.33 -3.07
CA ALA A 81 0.20 -1.15 -4.28
C ALA A 81 1.59 -1.77 -4.44
N MET A 82 2.61 -1.26 -3.75
CA MET A 82 3.99 -1.78 -3.82
C MET A 82 4.16 -3.14 -3.14
N VAL A 83 3.12 -3.71 -2.52
CA VAL A 83 3.19 -5.08 -1.96
C VAL A 83 2.78 -6.16 -2.96
N ASP A 84 2.34 -5.80 -4.16
CA ASP A 84 1.73 -6.73 -5.14
C ASP A 84 2.20 -6.41 -6.57
N ASP A 85 3.46 -5.98 -6.72
CA ASP A 85 4.08 -5.67 -8.01
C ASP A 85 5.14 -6.71 -8.43
N GLU A 86 5.26 -7.79 -7.66
CA GLU A 86 6.26 -8.86 -7.80
C GLU A 86 7.70 -8.33 -7.83
N ASP A 87 7.98 -7.21 -7.17
CA ASP A 87 9.29 -6.58 -7.11
C ASP A 87 9.70 -6.35 -5.66
N PHE A 88 10.54 -7.25 -5.12
CA PHE A 88 11.04 -7.13 -3.75
C PHE A 88 11.86 -5.84 -3.49
N SER A 89 12.16 -5.07 -4.53
CA SER A 89 12.85 -3.79 -4.47
C SER A 89 11.97 -2.56 -4.28
N THR A 90 10.66 -2.72 -4.34
CA THR A 90 9.67 -1.75 -3.88
C THR A 90 9.10 -2.23 -2.53
N ALA A 91 8.38 -1.35 -1.83
CA ALA A 91 7.70 -1.73 -0.60
C ALA A 91 6.63 -0.72 -0.23
N TRP A 92 5.55 -1.18 0.39
CA TRP A 92 4.75 -0.32 1.25
C TRP A 92 5.51 -0.07 2.55
N CYS A 93 5.57 1.17 3.01
CA CYS A 93 6.14 1.51 4.31
C CYS A 93 5.11 2.29 5.14
N SER A 94 4.86 1.80 6.35
CA SER A 94 3.99 2.48 7.30
C SER A 94 4.72 3.66 7.97
N SER A 95 3.98 4.71 8.29
CA SER A 95 4.51 5.86 9.03
C SER A 95 4.69 5.56 10.53
N GLU A 96 5.43 6.42 11.24
CA GLU A 96 5.49 6.43 12.72
C GLU A 96 5.94 5.10 13.37
N GLY A 97 6.96 4.42 12.84
CA GLY A 97 7.41 3.16 13.44
C GLY A 97 6.69 1.91 12.92
N GLY A 98 5.50 2.10 12.33
CA GLY A 98 4.67 1.06 11.74
C GLY A 98 3.94 0.14 12.71
N ILE A 99 4.19 0.17 14.02
CA ILE A 99 3.40 -0.61 14.99
C ILE A 99 1.96 -0.10 15.01
N GLY A 100 1.01 -1.01 14.82
CA GLY A 100 -0.42 -0.72 14.66
C GLY A 100 -0.81 -0.37 13.22
N GLY A 101 0.17 -0.18 12.32
CA GLY A 101 -0.07 0.06 10.90
C GLY A 101 -0.78 -1.11 10.23
N LYS A 102 -1.68 -0.79 9.30
CA LYS A 102 -2.56 -1.76 8.63
C LYS A 102 -2.54 -1.62 7.12
N ILE A 103 -2.49 -2.76 6.45
CA ILE A 103 -2.68 -2.88 5.01
C ILE A 103 -3.73 -3.96 4.73
N SER A 104 -4.58 -3.75 3.72
CA SER A 104 -5.70 -4.64 3.42
C SER A 104 -5.83 -4.89 1.93
N TYR A 105 -6.13 -6.14 1.56
CA TYR A 105 -6.78 -6.43 0.29
C TYR A 105 -8.29 -6.35 0.48
N VAL A 106 -8.97 -5.66 -0.43
CA VAL A 106 -10.43 -5.55 -0.52
C VAL A 106 -10.86 -6.11 -1.87
N PHE A 107 -11.52 -7.25 -1.87
CA PHE A 107 -11.95 -7.98 -3.06
C PHE A 107 -13.37 -7.59 -3.48
N ASP A 108 -13.59 -7.50 -4.78
CA ASP A 108 -14.93 -7.24 -5.34
C ASP A 108 -15.89 -8.42 -5.11
N SER A 109 -15.34 -9.62 -4.97
CA SER A 109 -16.06 -10.88 -4.79
C SER A 109 -15.68 -11.53 -3.47
N LEU A 110 -16.58 -12.37 -2.93
CA LEU A 110 -16.25 -13.25 -1.81
C LEU A 110 -15.20 -14.29 -2.25
N VAL A 111 -14.07 -14.38 -1.55
CA VAL A 111 -12.96 -15.27 -1.91
C VAL A 111 -12.62 -16.28 -0.81
N GLU A 112 -12.04 -17.41 -1.23
CA GLU A 112 -11.38 -18.38 -0.35
C GLU A 112 -9.88 -18.46 -0.66
N ALA A 113 -9.06 -18.38 0.39
CA ALA A 113 -7.61 -18.52 0.32
C ALA A 113 -7.12 -19.47 1.41
N SER A 114 -6.08 -20.27 1.11
CA SER A 114 -5.48 -21.19 2.08
C SER A 114 -4.14 -20.70 2.65
N TYR A 115 -3.48 -19.76 1.99
CA TYR A 115 -2.20 -19.19 2.42
C TYR A 115 -1.92 -17.91 1.63
N PHE A 116 -0.90 -17.18 2.08
CA PHE A 116 -0.26 -16.12 1.32
C PHE A 116 1.25 -16.11 1.57
N GLY A 117 2.00 -15.53 0.64
CA GLY A 117 3.41 -15.18 0.80
C GLY A 117 3.56 -13.75 1.30
N VAL A 118 4.56 -13.49 2.14
CA VAL A 118 4.90 -12.14 2.61
C VAL A 118 6.41 -11.96 2.67
N VAL A 119 6.91 -10.80 2.24
CA VAL A 119 8.29 -10.36 2.42
C VAL A 119 8.28 -9.20 3.42
N GLY A 120 8.54 -9.53 4.68
CA GLY A 120 8.42 -8.61 5.82
C GLY A 120 9.64 -7.71 6.03
N GLY A 121 9.83 -6.71 5.16
CA GLY A 121 10.86 -5.69 5.26
C GLY A 121 11.12 -5.04 3.91
N PHE A 122 11.90 -3.96 3.86
CA PHE A 122 12.27 -3.34 2.58
C PHE A 122 13.38 -4.16 1.89
N ALA A 123 12.98 -5.10 1.04
CA ALA A 123 13.83 -6.19 0.56
C ALA A 123 14.63 -5.89 -0.72
N ARG A 124 14.84 -4.62 -1.04
CA ARG A 124 15.65 -4.16 -2.19
C ARG A 124 17.04 -4.76 -2.22
N ASP A 125 17.71 -4.71 -1.07
CA ASP A 125 19.01 -5.31 -0.83
C ASP A 125 19.18 -5.59 0.68
N GLU A 126 20.11 -6.46 1.05
CA GLU A 126 20.34 -6.84 2.46
C GLU A 126 20.70 -5.64 3.35
N SER A 127 21.30 -4.59 2.78
CA SER A 127 21.70 -3.40 3.54
C SER A 127 20.49 -2.57 3.92
N ILE A 128 19.59 -2.26 2.97
CA ILE A 128 18.33 -1.55 3.27
C ILE A 128 17.42 -2.38 4.15
N PHE A 129 17.36 -3.69 3.93
CA PHE A 129 16.59 -4.59 4.77
C PHE A 129 17.04 -4.51 6.24
N ALA A 130 18.35 -4.50 6.50
CA ALA A 130 18.89 -4.35 7.86
C ALA A 130 18.77 -2.93 8.43
N GLN A 131 18.64 -1.91 7.58
CA GLN A 131 18.52 -0.51 7.98
C GLN A 131 17.10 -0.16 8.46
N ASN A 132 16.08 -0.85 7.97
CA ASN A 132 14.67 -0.62 8.31
C ASN A 132 14.15 -1.64 9.33
N ASN A 133 13.02 -1.32 9.96
CA ASN A 133 12.28 -2.27 10.77
C ASN A 133 11.73 -3.39 9.86
N ARG A 134 11.76 -4.63 10.35
CA ARG A 134 11.23 -5.81 9.66
C ARG A 134 10.08 -6.40 10.45
N LEU A 135 9.13 -7.03 9.75
CA LEU A 135 7.99 -7.63 10.43
C LEU A 135 8.45 -8.74 11.37
N LYS A 136 7.96 -8.70 12.60
CA LYS A 136 8.16 -9.77 13.57
C LYS A 136 6.85 -10.46 13.92
N THR A 137 5.81 -9.70 14.23
CA THR A 137 4.50 -10.24 14.57
C THR A 137 3.44 -9.49 13.81
N ILE A 138 2.55 -10.23 13.16
CA ILE A 138 1.39 -9.68 12.45
C ILE A 138 0.10 -10.29 12.99
N LYS A 139 -0.99 -9.54 12.92
CA LYS A 139 -2.34 -10.06 13.08
C LYS A 139 -3.09 -9.99 11.77
N ILE A 140 -3.87 -11.03 11.50
CA ILE A 140 -4.74 -11.13 10.35
C ILE A 140 -6.19 -10.96 10.80
N TYR A 141 -6.91 -10.10 10.09
CA TYR A 141 -8.35 -9.93 10.22
C TYR A 141 -9.02 -10.31 8.90
N LEU A 142 -10.10 -11.09 8.97
CA LEU A 142 -10.96 -11.43 7.83
C LEU A 142 -12.32 -10.75 8.04
N ASP A 143 -12.72 -9.88 7.10
CA ASP A 143 -13.92 -9.04 7.22
C ASP A 143 -13.99 -8.32 8.59
N ASP A 144 -12.86 -7.72 8.99
CA ASP A 144 -12.66 -7.01 10.25
C ASP A 144 -12.78 -7.88 11.54
N ILE A 145 -12.84 -9.21 11.40
CA ILE A 145 -12.83 -10.17 12.52
C ILE A 145 -11.42 -10.76 12.66
N GLU A 146 -10.86 -10.72 13.88
CA GLU A 146 -9.53 -11.29 14.15
C GLU A 146 -9.53 -12.79 13.82
N PHE A 147 -8.62 -13.20 12.94
CA PHE A 147 -8.44 -14.58 12.53
C PHE A 147 -7.27 -15.24 13.27
N GLY A 148 -6.13 -14.55 13.36
CA GLY A 148 -4.95 -15.10 14.02
C GLY A 148 -3.79 -14.12 14.12
N GLU A 149 -2.84 -14.48 14.97
CA GLU A 149 -1.56 -13.78 15.16
C GLU A 149 -0.41 -14.72 14.76
N TYR A 150 0.56 -14.19 14.02
CA TYR A 150 1.65 -14.96 13.43
C TYR A 150 2.99 -14.29 13.74
N GLU A 151 3.95 -15.09 14.21
CA GLU A 151 5.34 -14.67 14.37
C GLU A 151 6.13 -15.07 13.11
N LEU A 152 6.79 -14.09 12.50
CA LEU A 152 7.65 -14.23 11.34
C LEU A 152 9.11 -14.25 11.77
N LEU A 153 9.96 -14.90 10.96
CA LEU A 153 11.40 -14.93 11.16
C LEU A 153 12.04 -13.63 10.65
N ASP A 154 13.18 -13.23 11.23
CA ASP A 154 14.04 -12.14 10.71
C ASP A 154 14.85 -12.65 9.51
N GLU A 155 14.14 -12.90 8.40
CA GLU A 155 14.72 -13.48 7.17
C GLU A 155 14.52 -12.58 5.96
N TYR A 156 15.60 -12.39 5.19
CA TYR A 156 15.57 -11.72 3.89
C TYR A 156 14.98 -12.64 2.83
N GLY A 157 13.66 -12.64 2.70
CA GLY A 157 12.95 -13.44 1.71
C GLY A 157 11.48 -13.64 2.04
N MET A 158 10.79 -14.33 1.15
CA MET A 158 9.37 -14.64 1.30
C MET A 158 9.16 -15.72 2.36
N GLN A 159 8.20 -15.47 3.24
CA GLN A 159 7.66 -16.41 4.22
C GLN A 159 6.18 -16.67 3.91
N PHE A 160 5.65 -17.80 4.35
CA PHE A 160 4.29 -18.20 4.04
C PHE A 160 3.44 -18.30 5.31
N VAL A 161 2.24 -17.73 5.25
CA VAL A 161 1.28 -17.73 6.34
C VAL A 161 0.10 -18.59 5.96
N ASP A 162 -0.27 -19.52 6.85
CA ASP A 162 -1.36 -20.46 6.65
C ASP A 162 -2.70 -19.83 7.08
N LEU A 163 -3.68 -19.89 6.17
CA LEU A 163 -5.07 -19.48 6.35
C LEU A 163 -6.02 -20.68 6.46
N VAL A 164 -5.53 -21.89 6.69
CA VAL A 164 -6.36 -23.09 6.89
C VAL A 164 -7.40 -22.84 7.99
N GLY A 165 -8.66 -23.03 7.64
CA GLY A 165 -9.81 -22.79 8.53
C GLY A 165 -10.42 -21.39 8.41
N ALA A 166 -9.84 -20.51 7.59
CA ALA A 166 -10.48 -19.25 7.20
C ALA A 166 -11.86 -19.52 6.59
N GLN A 167 -12.85 -18.71 6.99
CA GLN A 167 -14.10 -18.61 6.25
C GLN A 167 -13.87 -17.74 5.01
N PRO A 168 -14.71 -17.86 3.97
CA PRO A 168 -14.67 -16.93 2.85
C PRO A 168 -14.75 -15.48 3.31
N PHE A 169 -14.01 -14.59 2.66
CA PHE A 169 -13.92 -13.18 3.05
C PHE A 169 -13.92 -12.25 1.83
N LYS A 170 -14.31 -10.99 2.03
CA LYS A 170 -14.12 -9.91 1.05
C LYS A 170 -12.96 -9.00 1.39
N LYS A 171 -12.51 -9.02 2.65
CA LYS A 171 -11.40 -8.21 3.11
C LYS A 171 -10.47 -9.03 3.97
N ILE A 172 -9.18 -8.94 3.69
CA ILE A 172 -8.13 -9.42 4.58
C ILE A 172 -7.26 -8.22 4.96
N THR A 173 -7.09 -7.99 6.26
CA THR A 173 -6.23 -6.94 6.79
C THR A 173 -5.07 -7.56 7.55
N MET A 174 -3.86 -7.10 7.26
CA MET A 174 -2.67 -7.37 8.04
C MET A 174 -2.37 -6.16 8.94
N GLU A 175 -2.28 -6.39 10.25
CA GLU A 175 -1.86 -5.39 11.24
C GLU A 175 -0.45 -5.74 11.75
N ILE A 176 0.44 -4.75 11.80
CA ILE A 176 1.79 -4.90 12.34
C ILE A 176 1.73 -4.80 13.87
N VAL A 177 2.09 -5.87 14.57
CA VAL A 177 2.03 -5.94 16.04
C VAL A 177 3.41 -5.74 16.68
N ALA A 178 4.44 -6.29 16.04
CA ALA A 178 5.82 -6.15 16.51
C ALA A 178 6.81 -6.19 15.35
N VAL A 179 7.99 -5.61 15.59
CA VAL A 179 9.05 -5.49 14.59
C VAL A 179 10.40 -5.94 15.12
N TYR A 180 11.27 -6.38 14.21
CA TYR A 180 12.71 -6.46 14.45
C TYR A 180 13.32 -5.09 14.12
N PRO A 181 13.85 -4.36 15.11
CA PRO A 181 14.29 -2.98 14.92
C PRO A 181 15.44 -2.89 13.92
N GLY A 182 15.32 -1.98 12.95
CA GLY A 182 16.37 -1.63 12.02
C GLY A 182 17.55 -0.95 12.72
N ASN A 183 18.66 -0.81 12.00
CA ASN A 183 19.85 -0.13 12.53
C ASN A 183 19.94 1.36 12.20
N LYS A 184 19.00 1.92 11.43
CA LYS A 184 19.06 3.30 10.95
C LYS A 184 17.71 4.01 10.87
N TYR A 185 16.75 3.41 10.17
CA TYR A 185 15.43 3.98 9.94
C TYR A 185 14.42 3.35 10.90
N ASP A 186 13.45 4.15 11.33
CA ASP A 186 12.33 3.67 12.15
C ASP A 186 11.13 3.26 11.27
N ASP A 187 11.33 3.13 9.96
CA ASP A 187 10.27 2.77 9.02
C ASP A 187 10.06 1.25 9.04
N THR A 188 8.80 0.80 9.07
CA THR A 188 8.45 -0.62 8.90
C THR A 188 7.80 -0.84 7.55
N CYS A 189 8.40 -1.72 6.75
CA CYS A 189 8.00 -1.93 5.37
C CYS A 189 7.61 -3.39 5.10
N ILE A 190 6.79 -3.56 4.07
CA ILE A 190 6.41 -4.85 3.48
C ILE A 190 6.72 -4.76 2.00
N ALA A 191 7.66 -5.57 1.53
CA ALA A 191 8.05 -5.57 0.11
C ALA A 191 7.09 -6.39 -0.75
N GLU A 192 6.47 -7.43 -0.20
CA GLU A 192 5.52 -8.25 -0.95
C GLU A 192 4.47 -8.85 -0.02
N TRP A 193 3.25 -8.97 -0.51
CA TRP A 193 2.13 -9.71 0.06
C TRP A 193 1.32 -10.35 -1.08
N ASP A 194 1.62 -11.61 -1.39
CA ASP A 194 1.26 -12.28 -2.64
C ASP A 194 0.36 -13.50 -2.37
N PHE A 195 -0.70 -13.67 -3.15
CA PHE A 195 -1.61 -14.82 -3.08
C PHE A 195 -1.55 -15.73 -4.31
N TRP A 196 -0.92 -15.29 -5.40
CA TRP A 196 -1.17 -15.79 -6.75
C TRP A 196 0.00 -16.57 -7.33
N SER A 197 1.23 -16.17 -7.00
CA SER A 197 2.40 -16.69 -7.69
C SER A 197 2.63 -18.17 -7.46
N ASP A 198 3.19 -18.85 -8.47
CA ASP A 198 3.51 -20.29 -8.39
C ASP A 198 4.40 -20.64 -7.19
N TYR A 199 5.31 -19.74 -6.78
CA TYR A 199 6.17 -19.95 -5.61
C TYR A 199 5.41 -19.80 -4.29
N VAL A 200 4.31 -19.04 -4.24
CA VAL A 200 3.38 -19.01 -3.11
C VAL A 200 2.62 -20.32 -3.04
N VAL A 201 2.09 -20.78 -4.18
CA VAL A 201 1.38 -22.06 -4.28
C VAL A 201 2.22 -23.23 -3.79
N ASN A 202 3.48 -23.25 -4.20
CA ASN A 202 4.41 -24.33 -3.86
C ASN A 202 5.16 -24.13 -2.53
N HIS A 203 4.91 -23.02 -1.82
CA HIS A 203 5.65 -22.64 -0.60
C HIS A 203 7.18 -22.67 -0.80
N ASP A 204 7.65 -22.20 -1.97
CA ASP A 204 9.05 -22.24 -2.37
C ASP A 204 9.68 -20.85 -2.26
N SER A 205 10.18 -20.52 -1.07
CA SER A 205 10.85 -19.23 -0.82
C SER A 205 12.12 -19.05 -1.65
N VAL A 206 12.78 -20.14 -2.03
CA VAL A 206 13.97 -20.11 -2.89
C VAL A 206 13.58 -19.73 -4.32
N ALA A 207 12.48 -20.28 -4.84
CA ALA A 207 11.94 -19.88 -6.14
C ALA A 207 11.51 -18.42 -6.15
N ALA A 208 10.85 -17.93 -5.09
CA ALA A 208 10.44 -16.53 -4.96
C ALA A 208 11.66 -15.57 -5.06
N VAL A 209 12.70 -15.83 -4.26
CA VAL A 209 13.94 -15.03 -4.29
C VAL A 209 14.66 -15.13 -5.64
N ASN A 210 14.65 -16.30 -6.27
CA ASN A 210 15.28 -16.48 -7.58
C ASN A 210 14.51 -15.75 -8.69
N TYR A 211 13.18 -15.67 -8.62
CA TYR A 211 12.38 -14.88 -9.55
C TYR A 211 12.81 -13.42 -9.50
N TYR A 212 12.81 -12.81 -8.30
CA TYR A 212 13.29 -11.44 -8.12
C TYR A 212 14.70 -11.24 -8.69
N LYS A 213 15.67 -12.08 -8.30
CA LYS A 213 17.06 -11.97 -8.77
C LYS A 213 17.23 -12.04 -10.28
N ASN A 214 16.44 -12.89 -10.95
CA ASN A 214 16.59 -13.13 -12.38
C ASN A 214 15.83 -12.12 -13.24
N TYR A 215 14.75 -11.54 -12.74
CA TYR A 215 13.81 -10.76 -13.57
C TYR A 215 13.61 -9.31 -13.12
N LYS A 216 13.88 -8.98 -11.86
CA LYS A 216 13.53 -7.68 -11.27
C LYS A 216 14.73 -6.94 -10.68
N GLN A 217 15.66 -7.67 -10.06
CA GLN A 217 16.82 -7.08 -9.37
C GLN A 217 17.70 -6.18 -10.27
N ALA A 218 17.79 -6.48 -11.57
CA ALA A 218 18.56 -5.64 -12.50
C ALA A 218 17.98 -4.22 -12.60
N ASP A 219 16.65 -4.15 -12.52
CA ASP A 219 15.84 -2.95 -12.62
C ASP A 219 15.55 -2.32 -11.26
N ALA A 220 15.82 -2.99 -10.13
CA ALA A 220 15.65 -2.46 -8.78
C ALA A 220 16.33 -1.09 -8.60
N LEU A 221 15.69 -0.16 -7.88
CA LEU A 221 16.33 1.12 -7.53
C LEU A 221 17.57 0.82 -6.69
N LYS A 222 18.74 1.22 -7.16
CA LYS A 222 20.01 0.93 -6.49
C LYS A 222 20.35 2.06 -5.52
N PRO A 223 21.15 1.79 -4.47
CA PRO A 223 21.63 2.84 -3.56
C PRO A 223 22.24 4.05 -4.29
N TYR A 224 22.79 3.86 -5.49
CA TYR A 224 23.40 4.89 -6.34
C TYR A 224 22.49 5.46 -7.43
N ASP A 225 21.32 4.87 -7.67
CA ASP A 225 20.43 5.35 -8.73
C ASP A 225 19.85 6.72 -8.38
N ILE A 226 19.71 6.98 -7.10
CA ILE A 226 19.22 8.20 -6.51
C ILE A 226 20.40 9.04 -6.05
N VAL A 227 20.39 10.35 -6.36
CA VAL A 227 20.63 11.45 -5.41
C VAL A 227 20.29 12.82 -6.04
N GLY A 228 20.03 13.82 -5.19
CA GLY A 228 19.91 15.22 -5.57
C GLY A 228 18.82 15.95 -4.80
N SER A 229 19.18 16.82 -3.86
CA SER A 229 18.28 17.88 -3.44
C SER A 229 18.18 18.88 -4.58
N ILE A 230 16.98 19.05 -5.13
CA ILE A 230 16.70 20.14 -6.04
C ILE A 230 16.68 21.44 -5.23
N THR A 231 17.87 22.01 -5.09
CA THR A 231 18.06 23.32 -4.50
C THR A 231 17.83 24.35 -5.60
N VAL A 232 16.84 25.22 -5.38
CA VAL A 232 16.57 26.35 -6.25
C VAL A 232 17.45 27.52 -5.82
N SER A 233 18.18 28.12 -6.75
CA SER A 233 18.97 29.35 -6.53
C SER A 233 18.69 30.38 -7.63
N ASP A 234 18.78 31.66 -7.29
CA ASP A 234 18.77 32.80 -8.21
C ASP A 234 20.18 33.23 -8.65
N THR A 235 21.22 32.67 -8.02
CA THR A 235 22.62 32.83 -8.38
C THR A 235 23.19 31.55 -9.00
N PRO A 236 24.10 31.65 -9.99
CA PRO A 236 24.78 30.47 -10.51
C PRO A 236 25.48 29.73 -9.36
N PRO A 237 25.28 28.41 -9.22
CA PRO A 237 25.96 27.65 -8.19
C PRO A 237 27.47 27.75 -8.40
N ALA A 238 28.23 27.87 -7.32
CA ALA A 238 29.67 27.68 -7.40
C ALA A 238 29.93 26.21 -7.74
N ALA A 239 30.87 25.97 -8.65
CA ALA A 239 31.35 24.63 -8.96
C ALA A 239 31.60 23.84 -7.66
N CYS A 240 31.05 22.63 -7.56
CA CYS A 240 31.20 21.75 -6.40
C CYS A 240 30.64 22.27 -5.06
N LYS A 241 29.55 23.06 -5.07
CA LYS A 241 28.77 23.39 -3.88
C LYS A 241 27.27 23.24 -4.14
N GLU A 242 26.53 22.80 -3.12
CA GLU A 242 25.09 23.07 -3.06
C GLU A 242 24.89 24.58 -3.28
N PRO A 243 23.94 24.99 -4.15
CA PRO A 243 23.59 26.40 -4.26
C PRO A 243 23.23 26.93 -2.86
N GLU A 244 23.62 28.16 -2.54
CA GLU A 244 23.00 28.82 -1.39
C GLU A 244 21.49 28.90 -1.69
N PRO A 245 20.60 28.46 -0.77
CA PRO A 245 19.16 28.60 -0.97
C PRO A 245 18.82 30.05 -1.32
N VAL A 246 17.82 30.29 -2.18
CA VAL A 246 17.39 31.65 -2.55
C VAL A 246 17.30 32.53 -1.31
N SER A 247 18.26 33.45 -1.14
CA SER A 247 18.21 34.38 -0.02
C SER A 247 17.17 35.44 -0.36
N ASP A 248 16.11 35.49 0.44
CA ASP A 248 15.13 36.58 0.52
C ASP A 248 13.97 36.61 -0.50
N MET A 249 13.56 35.48 -1.11
CA MET A 249 12.36 35.46 -1.97
C MET A 249 11.47 34.22 -1.85
N VAL A 250 11.40 33.59 -0.68
CA VAL A 250 10.48 32.47 -0.43
C VAL A 250 9.23 32.99 0.27
N LEU A 251 8.07 32.83 -0.34
CA LEU A 251 6.80 32.91 0.38
C LEU A 251 6.44 31.50 0.85
N GLU A 252 6.15 31.35 2.14
CA GLU A 252 5.44 30.16 2.61
C GLU A 252 3.94 30.48 2.68
N GLU A 253 3.15 29.79 1.87
CA GLU A 253 1.70 29.89 1.88
C GLU A 253 1.11 28.49 2.00
N ASN A 254 0.27 28.25 3.02
CA ASN A 254 -0.36 26.95 3.29
C ASN A 254 0.59 25.75 3.41
N GLY A 255 1.86 25.97 3.79
CA GLY A 255 2.87 24.91 3.89
C GLY A 255 3.61 24.62 2.57
N GLU A 256 3.32 25.38 1.51
CA GLU A 256 4.03 25.32 0.24
C GLU A 256 5.07 26.43 0.13
N THR A 257 6.25 26.08 -0.39
CA THR A 257 7.33 27.01 -0.72
C THR A 257 7.10 27.58 -2.12
N LEU A 258 6.81 28.88 -2.22
CA LEU A 258 6.63 29.57 -3.49
C LEU A 258 7.90 30.34 -3.87
N TYR A 259 8.30 30.23 -5.14
CA TYR A 259 9.47 30.88 -5.73
C TYR A 259 9.09 32.06 -6.62
N PRO A 260 9.93 33.09 -6.73
CA PRO A 260 9.62 34.30 -7.51
C PRO A 260 9.64 34.02 -9.00
N SER A 261 8.56 34.41 -9.68
CA SER A 261 8.45 34.39 -11.13
C SER A 261 9.50 35.26 -11.86
N TYR A 262 9.77 34.93 -13.13
CA TYR A 262 10.80 35.55 -13.98
C TYR A 262 12.23 35.47 -13.43
N SER A 263 12.45 34.62 -12.44
CA SER A 263 13.78 34.30 -11.95
C SER A 263 14.43 33.24 -12.83
N THR A 264 15.76 33.26 -12.87
CA THR A 264 16.52 32.10 -13.31
C THR A 264 16.66 31.18 -12.11
N LEU A 265 16.11 29.98 -12.22
CA LEU A 265 16.27 28.95 -11.20
C LEU A 265 17.36 27.98 -11.64
N TYR A 266 18.33 27.77 -10.77
CA TYR A 266 19.29 26.68 -10.90
C TYR A 266 18.76 25.49 -10.13
N PHE A 267 18.75 24.33 -10.77
CA PHE A 267 18.47 23.04 -10.15
C PHE A 267 19.80 22.30 -10.06
N THR A 268 20.06 21.70 -8.91
CA THR A 268 21.20 20.81 -8.74
C THR A 268 20.68 19.41 -8.44
N SER A 269 21.17 18.41 -9.16
CA SER A 269 21.11 17.02 -8.73
C SER A 269 22.53 16.56 -8.43
N TYR A 270 22.70 15.56 -7.57
CA TYR A 270 24.00 14.93 -7.41
C TYR A 270 23.91 13.42 -7.40
N ILE A 271 25.00 12.69 -7.63
CA ILE A 271 25.01 11.23 -7.42
C ILE A 271 25.82 10.97 -6.14
N ASN A 272 25.32 10.14 -5.21
CA ASN A 272 26.05 9.85 -3.97
C ASN A 272 27.34 9.06 -4.23
N GLU A 273 28.04 8.76 -3.14
CA GLU A 273 29.30 8.00 -3.09
C GLU A 273 29.25 6.63 -3.78
N TYR A 274 28.06 6.10 -4.12
CA TYR A 274 27.91 4.81 -4.78
C TYR A 274 27.81 4.93 -6.33
N GLY A 275 27.59 6.13 -6.88
CA GLY A 275 27.49 6.33 -8.32
C GLY A 275 28.84 6.51 -9.03
N GLN A 276 28.90 6.19 -10.33
CA GLN A 276 30.10 6.40 -11.14
C GLN A 276 30.07 7.76 -11.84
N ALA A 277 31.21 8.46 -11.85
CA ALA A 277 31.37 9.81 -12.38
C ALA A 277 31.17 9.95 -13.91
N ASP A 278 30.96 8.85 -14.63
CA ASP A 278 30.73 8.79 -16.07
C ASP A 278 29.25 8.55 -16.44
N GLN A 279 28.36 8.39 -15.45
CA GLN A 279 26.92 8.33 -15.69
C GLN A 279 26.34 9.73 -15.88
N ASN A 280 25.79 10.00 -17.06
CA ASN A 280 24.96 11.19 -17.28
C ASN A 280 23.55 10.88 -16.80
N LEU A 281 23.02 11.74 -15.93
CA LEU A 281 21.59 11.75 -15.61
C LEU A 281 20.84 12.47 -16.74
N ASP A 282 19.77 11.85 -17.21
CA ASP A 282 18.82 12.49 -18.10
C ASP A 282 17.85 13.32 -17.25
N VAL A 283 17.53 14.54 -17.67
CA VAL A 283 16.60 15.38 -16.92
C VAL A 283 15.56 15.97 -17.82
N GLU A 284 14.31 15.83 -17.39
CA GLU A 284 13.15 16.40 -18.02
C GLU A 284 12.55 17.48 -17.12
N LEU A 285 12.08 18.56 -17.73
CA LEU A 285 11.32 19.60 -17.04
C LEU A 285 9.95 19.71 -17.68
N TYR A 286 8.95 19.86 -16.82
CA TYR A 286 7.58 20.08 -17.17
C TYR A 286 7.08 21.37 -16.54
N TYR A 287 6.14 22.03 -17.20
CA TYR A 287 5.31 23.07 -16.59
C TYR A 287 3.85 22.66 -16.66
N LYS A 288 3.07 23.05 -15.65
CA LYS A 288 1.63 22.85 -15.65
C LYS A 288 0.95 23.93 -16.49
N GLY A 289 0.19 23.51 -17.50
CA GLY A 289 -0.54 24.38 -18.41
C GLY A 289 -1.81 24.95 -17.79
N TYR A 290 -2.47 25.85 -18.52
CA TYR A 290 -3.79 26.38 -18.11
C TYR A 290 -4.91 25.32 -18.19
N ASP A 291 -4.63 24.20 -18.83
CA ASP A 291 -5.46 23.00 -18.93
C ASP A 291 -5.26 22.05 -17.74
N ASP A 292 -4.46 22.45 -16.74
CA ASP A 292 -4.03 21.62 -15.60
C ASP A 292 -3.20 20.37 -15.97
N GLU A 293 -2.77 20.27 -17.23
CA GLU A 293 -1.92 19.18 -17.73
C GLU A 293 -0.42 19.53 -17.67
N TRP A 294 0.43 18.51 -17.59
CA TRP A 294 1.88 18.69 -17.60
C TRP A 294 2.45 18.71 -19.02
N HIS A 295 3.16 19.78 -19.37
CA HIS A 295 3.77 19.97 -20.68
C HIS A 295 5.29 20.01 -20.57
N MET A 296 5.98 19.21 -21.40
CA MET A 296 7.45 19.15 -21.41
C MET A 296 8.05 20.45 -21.98
N VAL A 297 9.12 20.95 -21.36
CA VAL A 297 9.84 22.16 -21.78
C VAL A 297 10.87 21.80 -22.85
N ASP A 298 10.54 22.03 -24.13
CA ASP A 298 11.34 21.53 -25.26
C ASP A 298 12.51 22.45 -25.68
N SER A 299 12.58 23.71 -25.18
CA SER A 299 13.45 24.74 -25.81
C SER A 299 14.08 25.82 -24.89
N ALA A 300 14.21 25.57 -23.58
CA ALA A 300 14.75 26.59 -22.65
C ALA A 300 15.95 26.12 -21.80
N PHE A 301 16.63 25.04 -22.19
CA PHE A 301 17.79 24.54 -21.45
C PHE A 301 19.09 25.04 -22.07
N GLU A 302 19.89 25.76 -21.27
CA GLU A 302 21.34 25.62 -21.44
C GLU A 302 21.68 24.18 -21.06
N TRP A 303 22.49 23.49 -21.89
CA TRP A 303 22.85 22.09 -21.66
C TRP A 303 23.31 21.89 -20.21
N PRO A 304 22.82 20.86 -19.51
CA PRO A 304 23.21 20.60 -18.13
C PRO A 304 24.73 20.57 -18.00
N VAL A 305 25.27 21.38 -17.10
CA VAL A 305 26.70 21.32 -16.78
C VAL A 305 26.87 20.20 -15.78
N VAL A 306 27.57 19.14 -16.19
CA VAL A 306 27.92 18.01 -15.32
C VAL A 306 29.33 18.22 -14.81
N GLU A 307 29.49 18.26 -13.50
CA GLU A 307 30.78 18.41 -12.82
C GLU A 307 31.01 17.25 -11.83
N SER A 308 32.21 16.68 -11.82
CA SER A 308 32.58 15.68 -10.80
C SER A 308 33.36 16.35 -9.67
N CYS A 309 32.91 16.15 -8.43
CA CYS A 309 33.42 16.81 -7.24
C CYS A 309 33.53 15.80 -6.10
N SER A 310 34.75 15.53 -5.61
CA SER A 310 34.98 14.64 -4.45
C SER A 310 34.33 13.25 -4.54
N GLY A 311 34.14 12.71 -5.75
CA GLY A 311 33.47 11.42 -5.97
C GLY A 311 31.95 11.50 -6.13
N GLN A 312 31.37 12.69 -6.09
CA GLN A 312 29.96 12.97 -6.40
C GLN A 312 29.88 13.62 -7.78
N LEU A 313 28.82 13.33 -8.53
CA LEU A 313 28.47 14.08 -9.74
C LEU A 313 27.51 15.18 -9.37
N TYR A 314 27.66 16.37 -9.94
CA TYR A 314 26.73 17.48 -9.82
C TYR A 314 26.21 17.82 -11.22
N GLN A 315 24.90 17.94 -11.39
CA GLN A 315 24.29 18.41 -12.63
C GLN A 315 23.54 19.70 -12.36
N HIS A 316 23.96 20.77 -13.04
CA HIS A 316 23.33 22.09 -12.92
C HIS A 316 22.43 22.37 -14.11
N ILE A 317 21.17 22.69 -13.84
CA ILE A 317 20.17 22.97 -14.86
C ILE A 317 19.64 24.37 -14.62
N LYS A 318 19.68 25.19 -15.67
CA LYS A 318 19.21 26.57 -15.64
C LYS A 318 17.86 26.65 -16.32
N VAL A 319 16.87 27.19 -15.61
CA VAL A 319 15.49 27.31 -16.10
C VAL A 319 14.99 28.73 -15.91
N ASN A 320 14.30 29.26 -16.92
CA ASN A 320 13.56 30.51 -16.79
C ASN A 320 12.09 30.21 -16.43
N VAL A 321 11.63 30.72 -15.29
CA VAL A 321 10.27 30.47 -14.80
C VAL A 321 9.30 31.63 -15.06
N GLY A 322 8.01 31.32 -15.19
CA GLY A 322 6.90 32.27 -15.39
C GLY A 322 6.05 32.48 -14.13
N TRP A 323 5.03 33.33 -14.24
CA TRP A 323 4.07 33.65 -13.16
C TRP A 323 3.08 32.53 -12.88
N ASN A 324 2.79 32.27 -11.60
CA ASN A 324 1.76 31.33 -11.12
C ASN A 324 1.81 29.99 -11.85
N LYS A 325 3.01 29.42 -11.98
CA LYS A 325 3.23 28.15 -12.67
C LYS A 325 3.76 27.11 -11.71
N ALA A 326 3.24 25.90 -11.84
CA ALA A 326 3.87 24.71 -11.30
C ALA A 326 4.90 24.20 -12.30
N TYR A 327 6.07 23.81 -11.79
CA TYR A 327 7.11 23.16 -12.55
C TYR A 327 7.43 21.82 -11.89
N MET A 328 7.57 20.77 -12.70
CA MET A 328 8.01 19.47 -12.25
C MET A 328 9.29 19.11 -12.98
N ILE A 329 10.35 18.85 -12.23
CA ILE A 329 11.60 18.29 -12.75
C ILE A 329 11.61 16.79 -12.47
N LYS A 330 12.04 16.00 -13.45
CA LYS A 330 12.19 14.55 -13.37
C LYS A 330 13.61 14.18 -13.77
N ILE A 331 14.25 13.37 -12.95
CA ILE A 331 15.63 12.93 -13.14
C ILE A 331 15.58 11.44 -13.46
N TYR A 332 16.29 11.04 -14.50
CA TYR A 332 16.39 9.67 -14.92
C TYR A 332 17.85 9.21 -14.91
N ASN A 333 18.08 8.00 -14.43
CA ASN A 333 19.35 7.30 -14.60
C ASN A 333 19.11 6.13 -15.56
N SER A 334 19.80 6.13 -16.71
CA SER A 334 19.71 5.05 -17.69
C SER A 334 18.25 4.73 -18.11
N GLY A 335 17.42 5.78 -18.24
CA GLY A 335 16.01 5.68 -18.60
C GLY A 335 15.04 5.38 -17.45
N LYS A 336 15.52 5.16 -16.22
CA LYS A 336 14.69 4.95 -15.03
C LYS A 336 14.49 6.25 -14.27
N LEU A 337 13.25 6.58 -13.88
CA LEU A 337 12.99 7.73 -13.01
C LEU A 337 13.59 7.48 -11.62
N VAL A 338 14.50 8.36 -11.20
CA VAL A 338 15.24 8.26 -9.93
C VAL A 338 15.05 9.47 -9.02
N GLY A 339 14.20 10.41 -9.41
CA GLY A 339 13.86 11.55 -8.60
C GLY A 339 12.93 12.50 -9.33
N SER A 340 12.06 13.17 -8.57
CA SER A 340 11.25 14.26 -9.10
C SER A 340 10.95 15.30 -8.03
N LYS A 341 10.82 16.56 -8.44
CA LYS A 341 10.40 17.65 -7.55
C LYS A 341 9.42 18.56 -8.25
N GLU A 342 8.32 18.85 -7.58
CA GLU A 342 7.44 19.94 -7.96
C GLU A 342 7.85 21.22 -7.22
N ILE A 343 7.84 22.34 -7.94
CA ILE A 343 8.02 23.69 -7.39
C ILE A 343 6.92 24.60 -7.92
N MET A 344 6.52 25.55 -7.07
CA MET A 344 5.48 26.52 -7.38
C MET A 344 6.09 27.92 -7.48
N THR A 345 5.63 28.72 -8.45
CA THR A 345 6.05 30.11 -8.58
C THR A 345 4.93 31.10 -8.32
N TYR A 346 5.27 32.29 -7.83
CA TYR A 346 4.35 33.42 -7.58
C TYR A 346 4.66 34.65 -8.43
#